data_AF-A0A348XHV4-F1
#
_entry.id   AF-A0A348XHV4-F1
#
_cell.length_a   1.000
_cell.length_b   1.000
_cell.length_c   1.000
_cell.angle_alpha   90.00
_cell.angle_beta   90.00
_cell.angle_gamma   90.00
#
_symmetry.space_group_name_H-M   'P 1'
#
loop_
_entity.id
_entity.type
_entity.pdbx_description
1 polymer ?
#
loop_
_entity_poly.entity_id
_entity_poly.type
_entity_poly.pdbx_seq_one_letter_code
_entity_poly.pdbx_strand_id
1 'polypeptide(L)'
;MICEFLGSGTSFGVPSIGCDCGVCRSEDPRDNRLRASIMVEHAGQRIIVDAGPDFRQQCLRANIATLDGILITHGHADHIFGLDDARQFTYRSKKPLPLLVPDHTWPTISQVYQYAFAEAPSGLTRPKFEPQICTNGTQLEFA
;
A
#
# COMPACT_ATOMS: atom_id res chain seq x y z
N MET A 1 -13.48 0.50 15.64
CA MET A 1 -12.73 0.83 14.42
C MET A 1 -11.49 1.57 14.85
N ILE A 2 -10.33 1.19 14.32
CA ILE A 2 -9.02 1.81 14.58
C ILE A 2 -8.50 2.33 13.23
N CYS A 3 -7.93 3.54 13.23
CA CYS A 3 -7.25 4.11 12.06
C CYS A 3 -5.86 4.57 12.51
N GLU A 4 -4.82 4.07 11.86
CA GLU A 4 -3.43 4.41 12.15
C GLU A 4 -2.79 5.07 10.92
N PHE A 5 -2.11 6.19 11.13
CA PHE A 5 -1.32 6.85 10.09
C PHE A 5 0.02 6.14 9.91
N LEU A 6 0.18 5.46 8.79
CA LEU A 6 1.44 4.82 8.40
C LEU A 6 2.41 5.83 7.80
N GLY A 7 1.90 6.85 7.12
CA GLY A 7 2.67 8.01 6.70
C GLY A 7 1.79 9.24 6.50
N SER A 8 2.41 10.40 6.64
CA SER A 8 1.76 11.72 6.61
C SER A 8 2.53 12.73 5.76
N GLY A 9 3.49 12.24 4.97
CA GLY A 9 4.32 13.04 4.09
C GLY A 9 3.68 13.26 2.73
N THR A 10 4.28 14.18 1.97
CA THR A 10 4.03 14.36 0.54
C THR A 10 4.63 13.20 -0.27
N SER A 11 4.53 13.24 -1.59
CA SER A 11 5.09 12.25 -2.53
C SER A 11 6.60 12.04 -2.38
N PHE A 12 7.33 13.11 -2.01
CA PHE A 12 8.76 13.08 -1.71
C PHE A 12 9.11 12.60 -0.29
N GLY A 13 8.13 12.51 0.61
CA GLY A 13 8.35 12.39 2.05
C GLY A 13 8.91 13.68 2.67
N VAL A 14 9.28 13.61 3.96
CA VAL A 14 10.06 14.63 4.65
C VAL A 14 11.09 13.90 5.52
N PRO A 15 12.40 14.23 5.42
CA PRO A 15 13.00 15.27 4.59
C PRO A 15 12.98 14.96 3.08
N SER A 16 12.87 16.02 2.27
CA SER A 16 13.05 15.91 0.82
C SER A 16 14.53 15.78 0.46
N ILE A 17 14.83 14.94 -0.53
CA ILE A 17 16.21 14.71 -1.01
C ILE A 17 16.89 16.04 -1.37
N GLY A 18 18.00 16.35 -0.71
CA GLY A 18 18.80 17.56 -0.95
C GLY A 18 18.19 18.86 -0.42
N CYS A 19 17.12 18.82 0.38
CA CYS A 19 16.52 20.02 0.95
C CYS A 19 17.12 20.37 2.32
N ASP A 20 17.53 21.63 2.46
CA ASP A 20 18.22 22.17 3.63
C ASP A 20 17.36 23.13 4.47
N CYS A 21 16.04 23.15 4.24
CA CYS A 21 15.12 24.02 4.98
C CYS A 21 14.99 23.59 6.45
N GLY A 22 14.46 24.47 7.30
CA GLY A 22 14.31 24.22 8.74
C GLY A 22 13.51 22.96 9.08
N VAL A 23 12.48 22.62 8.29
CA VAL A 23 11.68 21.40 8.51
C VAL A 23 12.47 20.14 8.14
N CYS A 24 13.18 20.13 7.01
CA CYS A 24 13.98 18.97 6.60
C CYS A 24 15.21 18.74 7.49
N ARG A 25 15.67 19.77 8.20
CA ARG A 25 16.76 19.69 9.19
C ARG A 25 16.27 19.61 10.64
N SER A 26 14.96 19.51 10.85
CA SER A 26 14.35 19.44 12.19
C SER A 26 14.81 18.17 12.92
N GLU A 27 15.16 18.31 14.20
CA GLU A 27 15.44 17.16 15.08
C GLU A 27 14.15 16.57 15.68
N ASP A 28 13.00 17.21 15.45
CA ASP A 28 11.71 16.69 15.90
C ASP A 28 11.35 15.43 15.10
N PRO A 29 11.17 14.27 15.74
CA PRO A 29 10.85 13.02 15.03
C PRO A 29 9.52 13.08 14.26
N ARG A 30 8.61 14.02 14.58
CA ARG A 30 7.34 14.21 13.87
C ARG A 30 7.51 14.85 12.49
N ASP A 31 8.66 15.46 12.23
CA ASP A 31 9.00 15.99 10.90
C ASP A 31 9.62 14.94 9.98
N ASN A 32 9.89 13.73 10.48
CA ASN A 32 10.25 12.59 9.64
C ASN A 32 8.99 11.85 9.16
N ARG A 33 8.62 12.06 7.90
CA ARG A 33 7.33 11.66 7.33
C ARG A 33 7.52 10.79 6.09
N LEU A 34 7.10 9.53 6.23
CA LEU A 34 6.93 8.60 5.10
C LEU A 34 5.75 9.03 4.22
N ARG A 35 5.70 8.54 2.97
CA ARG A 35 4.59 8.80 2.02
C ARG A 35 3.24 8.43 2.64
N ALA A 36 2.21 9.18 2.25
CA ALA A 36 0.87 9.03 2.79
C ALA A 36 0.35 7.60 2.66
N SER A 37 -0.08 7.04 3.79
CA SER A 37 -0.76 5.74 3.87
C SER A 37 -1.41 5.63 5.25
N ILE A 38 -2.53 4.91 5.31
CA ILE A 38 -3.20 4.59 6.58
C ILE A 38 -3.53 3.10 6.66
N MET A 39 -3.56 2.57 7.87
CA MET A 39 -4.19 1.28 8.15
C MET A 39 -5.56 1.54 8.80
N VAL A 40 -6.57 0.80 8.36
CA VAL A 40 -7.89 0.77 9.00
C VAL A 40 -8.15 -0.65 9.50
N GLU A 41 -8.53 -0.78 10.76
CA GLU A 41 -8.96 -2.03 11.37
C GLU A 41 -10.39 -1.92 11.89
N HIS A 42 -11.26 -2.82 11.43
CA HIS A 42 -12.67 -2.86 11.83
C HIS A 42 -13.17 -4.30 11.85
N ALA A 43 -13.91 -4.67 12.90
CA ALA A 43 -14.49 -6.01 13.04
C ALA A 43 -13.51 -7.18 12.83
N GLY A 44 -12.22 -7.00 13.18
CA GLY A 44 -11.17 -8.00 13.01
C GLY A 44 -10.50 -8.01 11.63
N GLN A 45 -10.96 -7.17 10.70
CA GLN A 45 -10.37 -7.02 9.37
C GLN A 45 -9.44 -5.82 9.32
N ARG A 46 -8.29 -6.00 8.66
CA ARG A 46 -7.25 -5.00 8.50
C ARG A 46 -6.98 -4.72 7.04
N ILE A 47 -7.14 -3.46 6.66
CA ILE A 47 -6.85 -2.98 5.32
C ILE A 47 -5.80 -1.87 5.38
N ILE A 48 -4.99 -1.76 4.35
CA ILE A 48 -4.13 -0.59 4.12
C ILE A 48 -4.68 0.22 2.96
N VAL A 49 -4.74 1.53 3.13
CA VAL A 49 -5.01 2.49 2.06
C VAL A 49 -3.67 3.00 1.55
N ASP A 50 -3.43 2.74 0.27
CA ASP A 50 -2.21 3.01 -0.49
C ASP A 50 -0.96 2.25 0.01
N ALA A 51 -0.28 1.62 -0.94
CA ALA A 51 0.98 0.89 -0.74
C ALA A 51 2.09 1.59 -1.52
N GLY A 52 2.50 2.75 -1.02
CA GLY A 52 3.64 3.53 -1.54
C GLY A 52 4.99 2.85 -1.29
N PRO A 53 6.11 3.39 -1.77
CA PRO A 53 7.39 2.70 -1.67
C PRO A 53 7.96 2.61 -0.24
N ASP A 54 7.30 3.18 0.78
CA ASP A 54 7.62 2.97 2.20
C ASP A 54 6.83 1.81 2.83
N PHE A 55 5.96 1.14 2.07
CA PHE A 55 4.99 0.16 2.57
C PHE A 55 5.60 -0.92 3.47
N ARG A 56 6.75 -1.49 3.07
CA ARG A 56 7.47 -2.46 3.91
C ARG A 56 7.89 -1.88 5.25
N GLN A 57 8.51 -0.69 5.26
CA GLN A 57 8.94 -0.05 6.51
C GLN A 57 7.75 0.33 7.39
N GLN A 58 6.66 0.81 6.77
CA GLN A 58 5.40 1.12 7.44
C GLN A 58 4.81 -0.11 8.13
N CYS A 59 4.71 -1.24 7.41
CA CYS A 59 4.21 -2.50 7.96
C CYS A 59 5.10 -3.02 9.10
N LEU A 60 6.41 -2.94 8.96
CA LEU A 60 7.34 -3.36 10.00
C LEU A 60 7.23 -2.48 11.26
N ARG A 61 7.16 -1.16 11.10
CA ARG A 61 7.02 -0.21 12.22
C ARG A 61 5.72 -0.42 12.98
N ALA A 62 4.62 -0.67 12.27
CA ALA A 62 3.29 -0.91 12.84
C ALA A 62 3.05 -2.39 13.21
N ASN A 63 4.05 -3.27 13.10
CA ASN A 63 3.94 -4.71 13.38
C ASN A 63 2.78 -5.42 12.63
N ILE A 64 2.54 -5.01 11.38
CA ILE A 64 1.46 -5.57 10.54
C ILE A 64 1.91 -6.92 9.99
N ALA A 65 1.37 -7.99 10.56
CA ALA A 65 1.70 -9.37 10.18
C ALA A 65 0.72 -10.00 9.17
N THR A 66 -0.50 -9.47 9.09
CA THR A 66 -1.60 -9.93 8.23
C THR A 66 -2.38 -8.74 7.67
N LEU A 67 -2.95 -8.93 6.48
CA LEU A 67 -3.81 -7.98 5.79
C LEU A 67 -4.95 -8.75 5.12
N ASP A 68 -6.14 -8.15 5.14
CA ASP A 68 -7.34 -8.64 4.46
C ASP A 68 -7.54 -7.97 3.11
N GLY A 69 -6.88 -6.83 2.86
CA GLY A 69 -6.85 -6.20 1.55
C GLY A 69 -6.01 -4.92 1.52
N ILE A 70 -5.82 -4.42 0.30
CA ILE A 70 -5.25 -3.10 0.03
C ILE A 70 -6.24 -2.31 -0.81
N LEU A 71 -6.53 -1.08 -0.40
CA LEU A 71 -7.29 -0.11 -1.18
C LEU A 71 -6.32 0.89 -1.79
N ILE A 72 -6.40 1.12 -3.10
CA ILE A 72 -5.62 2.14 -3.78
C ILE A 72 -6.51 3.33 -4.10
N THR A 73 -6.06 4.53 -3.75
CA THR A 73 -6.77 5.77 -4.03
C THR A 73 -6.57 6.20 -5.49
N HIS A 74 -5.33 6.19 -5.98
CA HIS A 74 -4.99 6.54 -7.36
C HIS A 74 -3.59 6.01 -7.77
N GLY A 75 -3.26 6.10 -9.06
CA GLY A 75 -2.11 5.43 -9.67
C GLY A 75 -0.75 6.14 -9.59
N HIS A 76 -0.56 7.14 -8.72
CA HIS A 76 0.74 7.80 -8.58
C HIS A 76 1.75 6.94 -7.81
N ALA A 77 3.03 7.08 -8.16
CA ALA A 77 4.12 6.24 -7.66
C ALA A 77 4.19 6.18 -6.12
N ASP A 78 3.99 7.30 -5.45
CA ASP A 78 3.95 7.41 -4.00
C ASP A 78 2.82 6.63 -3.31
N HIS A 79 1.85 6.14 -4.07
CA HIS A 79 0.71 5.34 -3.57
C HIS A 79 0.74 3.87 -4.01
N ILE A 80 1.50 3.52 -5.05
CA ILE A 80 1.46 2.16 -5.62
C ILE A 80 2.81 1.43 -5.65
N PHE A 81 3.96 2.14 -5.56
CA PHE A 81 5.27 1.51 -5.82
C PHE A 81 5.78 0.55 -4.74
N GLY A 82 5.05 0.38 -3.63
CA GLY A 82 5.31 -0.64 -2.61
C GLY A 82 4.51 -1.93 -2.79
N LEU A 83 3.66 -2.06 -3.83
CA LEU A 83 2.82 -3.24 -4.00
C LEU A 83 3.60 -4.56 -4.16
N ASP A 84 4.87 -4.56 -4.61
CA ASP A 84 5.66 -5.81 -4.66
C ASP A 84 5.85 -6.42 -3.26
N ASP A 85 6.07 -5.58 -2.24
CA ASP A 85 6.31 -6.04 -0.87
C ASP A 85 5.09 -6.76 -0.27
N ALA A 86 3.89 -6.55 -0.83
CA ALA A 86 2.69 -7.29 -0.43
C ALA A 86 2.80 -8.81 -0.70
N ARG A 87 3.79 -9.24 -1.50
CA ARG A 87 4.14 -10.66 -1.71
C ARG A 87 4.37 -11.42 -0.40
N GLN A 88 4.84 -10.75 0.65
CA GLN A 88 5.08 -11.43 1.91
C GLN A 88 3.77 -11.86 2.57
N PHE A 89 2.70 -11.07 2.44
CA PHE A 89 1.38 -11.43 2.95
C PHE A 89 0.79 -12.60 2.18
N THR A 90 0.84 -12.56 0.84
CA THR A 90 0.30 -13.63 -0.02
C THR A 90 1.12 -14.92 0.08
N TYR A 91 2.43 -14.80 0.28
CA TYR A 91 3.31 -15.95 0.52
C TYR A 91 3.00 -16.65 1.83
N ARG A 92 2.70 -15.90 2.90
CA ARG A 92 2.35 -16.46 4.21
C ARG A 92 0.93 -17.02 4.26
N SER A 93 -0.04 -16.29 3.72
CA SER A 93 -1.46 -16.71 3.73
C SER A 93 -1.75 -17.82 2.71
N LYS A 94 -0.89 -17.98 1.70
CA LYS A 94 -1.12 -18.84 0.51
C LYS A 94 -2.38 -18.46 -0.28
N LYS A 95 -2.92 -17.26 -0.05
CA LYS A 95 -4.10 -16.72 -0.73
C LYS A 95 -3.74 -15.43 -1.49
N PRO A 96 -4.38 -15.15 -2.62
CA PRO A 96 -4.35 -13.81 -3.21
C PRO A 96 -4.85 -12.77 -2.20
N LEU A 97 -4.31 -11.56 -2.26
CA LEU A 97 -4.75 -10.43 -1.45
C LEU A 97 -5.73 -9.59 -2.27
N PRO A 98 -6.94 -9.28 -1.77
CA PRO A 98 -7.84 -8.33 -2.40
C PRO A 98 -7.15 -6.99 -2.65
N LEU A 99 -7.21 -6.50 -3.89
CA LEU A 99 -6.67 -5.22 -4.31
C LEU A 99 -7.80 -4.39 -4.89
N LEU A 100 -8.29 -3.44 -4.09
CA LEU A 100 -9.42 -2.59 -4.42
C LEU A 100 -8.91 -1.36 -5.14
N VAL A 101 -9.42 -1.12 -6.35
CA VAL A 101 -8.86 -0.10 -7.26
C VAL A 101 -9.99 0.59 -8.00
N PRO A 102 -10.02 1.93 -8.06
CA PRO A 102 -10.93 2.65 -8.94
C PRO A 102 -10.73 2.28 -10.41
N ASP A 103 -11.82 2.23 -11.17
CA ASP A 103 -11.84 1.95 -12.61
C ASP A 103 -10.78 2.71 -13.43
N HIS A 104 -10.64 4.02 -13.19
CA HIS A 104 -9.69 4.90 -13.87
C HIS A 104 -8.24 4.68 -13.44
N THR A 105 -8.00 4.01 -12.31
CA THR A 105 -6.66 3.74 -11.77
C THR A 105 -6.14 2.36 -12.21
N TRP A 106 -7.04 1.41 -12.48
CA TRP A 106 -6.68 0.05 -12.87
C TRP A 106 -5.76 -0.08 -14.08
N PRO A 107 -5.93 0.68 -15.19
CA PRO A 107 -5.02 0.61 -16.32
C PRO A 107 -3.56 0.89 -15.94
N THR A 108 -3.32 1.86 -15.04
CA THR A 108 -1.98 2.18 -14.54
C THR A 108 -1.39 1.04 -13.72
N ILE A 109 -2.15 0.49 -12.76
CA ILE A 109 -1.66 -0.57 -11.88
C ILE A 109 -1.37 -1.84 -12.67
N SER A 110 -2.30 -2.26 -13.53
CA SER A 110 -2.14 -3.48 -14.33
C SER A 110 -0.96 -3.40 -15.31
N GLN A 111 -0.63 -2.20 -15.80
CA GLN A 111 0.56 -1.97 -16.61
C GLN A 111 1.86 -2.00 -15.78
N VAL A 112 1.94 -1.25 -14.68
CA VAL A 112 3.15 -1.17 -13.84
C VAL A 112 3.49 -2.53 -13.23
N TYR A 113 2.47 -3.25 -12.75
CA TYR A 113 2.58 -4.54 -12.09
C TYR A 113 2.19 -5.72 -12.99
N GLN A 114 2.38 -5.60 -14.30
CA GLN A 114 2.01 -6.64 -15.27
C GLN A 114 2.51 -8.04 -14.87
N TYR A 115 3.72 -8.14 -14.33
CA TYR A 115 4.31 -9.41 -13.89
C TYR A 115 3.56 -10.06 -12.70
N ALA A 116 2.85 -9.29 -11.88
CA ALA A 116 2.05 -9.80 -10.77
C ALA A 116 0.77 -10.49 -11.27
N PHE A 117 0.25 -10.06 -12.44
CA PHE A 117 -1.01 -10.54 -13.03
C PHE A 117 -0.83 -11.53 -14.18
N ALA A 118 0.36 -11.63 -14.78
CA ALA A 118 0.64 -12.58 -15.86
C ALA A 118 0.57 -14.05 -15.40
N GLU A 119 0.54 -15.03 -16.30
CA GLU A 119 0.87 -16.42 -15.92
C GLU A 119 2.35 -16.52 -15.55
N ALA A 120 2.70 -17.37 -14.57
CA ALA A 120 4.09 -17.59 -14.18
C ALA A 120 4.39 -19.06 -13.87
N PRO A 121 5.63 -19.53 -14.13
CA PRO A 121 6.10 -20.84 -13.71
C PRO A 121 5.91 -21.10 -12.22
N SER A 122 5.75 -22.36 -11.85
CA SER A 122 5.74 -22.78 -10.45
C SER A 122 7.09 -22.47 -9.77
N GLY A 123 7.05 -22.07 -8.51
CA GLY A 123 8.25 -21.82 -7.69
C GLY A 123 8.71 -20.35 -7.62
N LEU A 124 8.24 -19.47 -8.50
CA LEU A 124 8.49 -18.04 -8.36
C LEU A 124 7.59 -17.44 -7.27
N THR A 125 8.19 -16.64 -6.38
CA THR A 125 7.42 -15.80 -5.47
C THR A 125 7.13 -14.48 -6.16
N ARG A 126 5.89 -14.01 -6.07
CA ARG A 126 5.44 -12.69 -6.56
C ARG A 126 4.21 -12.29 -5.74
N PRO A 127 3.87 -11.00 -5.66
CA PRO A 127 2.58 -10.63 -5.11
C PRO A 127 1.47 -11.30 -5.92
N LYS A 128 0.42 -11.74 -5.22
CA LYS A 128 -0.76 -12.34 -5.83
C LYS A 128 -1.93 -11.50 -5.41
N PHE A 129 -2.54 -10.81 -6.35
CA PHE A 129 -3.68 -9.94 -6.07
C PHE A 129 -4.95 -10.50 -6.68
N GLU A 130 -6.07 -10.21 -6.03
CA GLU A 130 -7.42 -10.36 -6.57
C GLU A 130 -7.97 -8.96 -6.82
N PRO A 131 -7.89 -8.43 -8.06
CA PRO A 131 -8.36 -7.09 -8.37
C PRO A 131 -9.87 -6.97 -8.18
N GLN A 132 -10.30 -5.96 -7.43
CA GLN A 132 -11.69 -5.58 -7.28
C GLN A 132 -11.85 -4.15 -7.81
N ILE A 133 -12.45 -4.02 -9.00
CA ILE A 133 -12.60 -2.72 -9.65
C ILE A 133 -13.80 -1.99 -9.04
N CYS A 134 -13.51 -0.87 -8.39
CA CYS A 134 -14.50 -0.06 -7.68
C CYS A 134 -14.99 1.09 -8.56
N THR A 135 -16.29 1.36 -8.46
CA THR A 135 -16.95 2.55 -8.99
C THR A 135 -17.58 3.34 -7.84
N ASN A 136 -18.07 4.56 -8.13
CA ASN A 136 -18.75 5.35 -7.10
C ASN A 136 -19.94 4.58 -6.52
N GLY A 137 -19.96 4.43 -5.20
CA GLY A 137 -21.01 3.70 -4.47
C GLY A 137 -20.75 2.20 -4.31
N THR A 138 -19.61 1.66 -4.79
CA THR A 138 -19.21 0.29 -4.47
C THR A 138 -19.05 0.15 -2.95
N GLN A 139 -19.85 -0.75 -2.35
CA GLN A 139 -19.63 -1.19 -0.98
C GLN A 139 -18.58 -2.30 -0.98
N LEU A 140 -17.65 -2.19 -0.03
CA LEU A 140 -16.54 -3.10 0.08
C LEU A 140 -16.83 -4.08 1.20
N GLU A 141 -16.98 -5.34 0.85
CA GLU A 141 -17.12 -6.43 1.80
C GLU A 141 -15.80 -7.20 1.84
N PHE A 142 -15.16 -7.17 3.00
CA PHE A 142 -14.10 -8.13 3.30
C PHE A 142 -14.82 -9.33 3.96
N ALA A 143 -14.47 -10.55 3.57
CA ALA A 143 -15.08 -11.78 4.10
C ALA A 143 -14.47 -12.19 5.45
#